data_AF-A0A3B8HKU3-F1
#
_entry.id   AF-A0A3B8HKU3-F1
#
_cell.length_a   1.000
_cell.length_b   1.000
_cell.length_c   1.000
_cell.angle_alpha   90.00
_cell.angle_beta   90.00
_cell.angle_gamma   90.00
#
_symmetry.space_group_name_H-M   'P 1'
#
loop_
_entity.id
_entity.type
_entity.pdbx_description
1 polymer ?
#
loop_
_entity_poly.entity_id
_entity_poly.type
_entity_poly.pdbx_seq_one_letter_code
_entity_poly.pdbx_strand_id
1 'polypeptide(L)' 'SEGLATVVRAGIDRDALARELKLRPEQKIILAQSVGYPRK' A
#
# COMPACT_ATOMS: atom_id res chain seq x y z
N SER A 1 6.00 1.98 -18.35
CA SER A 1 4.75 1.74 -17.61
C SER A 1 4.28 0.34 -17.92
N GLU A 2 3.89 -0.42 -16.89
CA GLU A 2 3.62 -1.87 -16.99
C GLU A 2 2.20 -2.23 -17.45
N GLY A 3 1.40 -1.26 -17.90
CA GLY A 3 0.00 -1.51 -18.32
C GLY A 3 -0.97 -1.86 -17.18
N LEU A 4 -0.58 -1.66 -15.92
CA LEU A 4 -1.38 -1.97 -14.74
C LEU A 4 -2.18 -0.75 -14.25
N ALA A 5 -3.41 -1.00 -13.81
CA ALA A 5 -4.21 -0.05 -13.06
C ALA A 5 -3.75 -0.01 -11.60
N THR A 6 -3.82 1.17 -11.00
CA THR A 6 -3.44 1.37 -9.61
C THR A 6 -4.47 2.21 -8.87
N VAL A 7 -4.69 1.89 -7.58
CA VAL A 7 -5.60 2.66 -6.71
C VAL A 7 -4.92 2.89 -5.36
N VAL A 8 -4.78 4.16 -4.99
CA VAL A 8 -4.27 4.56 -3.67
C VAL A 8 -5.35 4.32 -2.61
N ARG A 9 -4.95 3.73 -1.49
CA ARG A 9 -5.83 3.44 -0.34
C ARG A 9 -5.51 4.39 0.80
N ALA A 10 -6.30 5.45 0.95
CA ALA A 10 -6.09 6.46 1.99
C ALA A 10 -6.56 6.02 3.39
N GLY A 11 -7.56 5.14 3.48
CA GLY A 11 -8.19 4.71 4.74
C GLY A 11 -7.56 3.47 5.39
N ILE A 12 -6.24 3.29 5.29
CA ILE A 12 -5.56 2.17 5.94
C ILE A 12 -5.15 2.50 7.38
N ASP A 13 -5.21 1.51 8.28
CA ASP A 13 -4.58 1.61 9.59
C ASP A 13 -3.06 1.38 9.44
N ARG A 14 -2.28 2.45 9.60
CA ARG A 14 -0.83 2.41 9.41
C ARG A 14 -0.12 1.73 10.59
N ASP A 15 -0.63 1.88 11.80
CA ASP A 15 0.03 1.35 12.99
C ASP A 15 -0.18 -0.15 13.10
N ALA A 16 -1.40 -0.62 12.86
CA ALA A 16 -1.69 -2.06 12.79
C ALA A 16 -0.86 -2.72 11.67
N LEU A 17 -0.80 -2.10 10.49
CA LEU A 17 -0.07 -2.65 9.35
C LEU A 17 1.45 -2.63 9.56
N ALA A 18 2.00 -1.59 10.20
CA ALA A 18 3.43 -1.51 10.51
C ALA A 18 3.87 -2.64 11.46
N ARG A 19 3.03 -2.98 12.45
CA ARG A 19 3.27 -4.11 13.36
C ARG A 19 3.24 -5.44 12.62
N GLU A 20 2.23 -5.65 11.78
CA GLU A 20 2.07 -6.90 11.03
C GLU A 20 3.22 -7.12 10.04
N LEU A 21 3.66 -6.06 9.37
CA LEU A 21 4.80 -6.07 8.45
C LEU A 21 6.16 -6.07 9.16
N LYS A 22 6.19 -6.03 10.50
CA LYS A 22 7.40 -6.03 11.33
C LYS A 22 8.38 -4.91 10.95
N LEU A 23 7.83 -3.73 10.69
CA LEU A 23 8.64 -2.56 10.32
C LEU A 23 9.46 -2.07 11.52
N ARG A 24 10.67 -1.59 11.24
CA ARG A 24 11.49 -0.91 12.24
C ARG A 24 10.88 0.47 12.58
N PRO A 25 11.15 1.05 13.76
CA PRO A 25 10.55 2.32 14.20
C PRO A 25 10.74 3.49 13.22
N GLU A 26 11.84 3.51 12.47
CA GLU A 26 12.16 4.51 11.46
C GLU A 26 11.53 4.23 10.09
N GLN A 27 11.07 3.02 9.82
CA GLN A 27 10.34 2.68 8.59
C GLN A 27 8.88 3.13 8.70
N LYS A 28 8.42 3.91 7.73
CA LYS A 28 7.06 4.47 7.71
C LYS A 28 6.32 4.02 6.46
N ILE A 29 5.05 3.63 6.63
CA ILE A 29 4.14 3.43 5.51
C ILE A 29 3.76 4.82 4.99
N ILE A 30 4.14 5.14 3.75
CA ILE A 30 3.83 6.42 3.11
C ILE A 30 2.48 6.35 2.40
N LEU A 31 2.25 5.29 1.63
CA LEU A 31 1.01 5.00 0.92
C LEU A 31 0.83 3.48 0.80
N ALA A 32 -0.41 3.07 0.59
CA ALA A 32 -0.74 1.74 0.11
C ALA A 32 -1.43 1.85 -1.25
N GLN A 33 -1.03 0.99 -2.18
CA GLN A 33 -1.55 0.96 -3.53
C GLN A 33 -1.91 -0.48 -3.89
N SER A 34 -3.15 -0.71 -4.31
CA SER A 34 -3.49 -1.95 -5.00
C SER A 34 -3.12 -1.82 -6.46
N VAL A 35 -2.42 -2.82 -7.00
CA VAL A 35 -1.97 -2.89 -8.39
C VAL A 35 -2.62 -4.11 -9.05
N GLY A 36 -3.13 -3.95 -10.28
CA GLY A 36 -3.72 -5.06 -11.02
C GLY A 36 -4.04 -4.71 -12.46
N TYR A 37 -4.56 -5.67 -13.22
CA TYR A 37 -4.98 -5.42 -14.59
C TYR A 37 -6.26 -4.57 -14.62
N PRO A 38 -6.33 -3.54 -15.49
CA PRO A 38 -7.57 -2.79 -15.69
C PRO A 38 -8.67 -3.74 -16.19
N ARG A 39 -9.88 -3.61 -15.65
CA ARG A 39 -11.05 -4.18 -16.33
C ARG A 39 -11.24 -3.38 -17.62
N LYS A 40 -11.43 -4.08 -18.74
CA LYS A 40 -11.77 -3.50 -20.03
C LYS A 40 -12.97 -2.56 -19.91
#